data_AF-A0A933SW10-F1
#
_entry.id   AF-A0A933SW10-F1
#
_cell.length_a   1.000
_cell.length_b   1.000
_cell.length_c   1.000
_cell.angle_alpha   90.00
_cell.angle_beta   90.00
_cell.angle_gamma   90.00
#
_symmetry.space_group_name_H-M   'P 1'
#
loop_
_entity.id
_entity.type
_entity.pdbx_description
1 polymer ?
#
loop_
_entity_poly.entity_id
_entity_poly.type
_entity_poly.pdbx_seq_one_letter_code
_entity_poly.pdbx_strand_id
1 'polypeptide(L)'
;MAEETSTKPKGKGSPESYIKLAKISLGLQEFQIAAAACEKGLAKFPQNPGLLVARGETLVLAYNFGKKAEHLKSALESFEYALKINPHNYTAKFLTGQIYIQLKKYDLAAKRFSSILEIDPNDIRAKSLLEKAQGKMAPPKEKPKAAPVSAVKEKMEDKPEEEQVQEKEALAGDQKEGILDMSDSDESANHEFLISRLGIFQKLEGIKSINLVDKNGNLLKCQKKSDLDPELLSSMAGNVYRSTVRVVDRFHSGDFVYGMVMCQKSYIYIVAARWAVLVLETSTDASLEILEKKIHQYLGELDL
;
A
#
# COMPACT_ATOMS: atom_id res chain seq x y z
N MET A 1 45.57 -21.63 15.68
CA MET A 1 44.98 -20.62 16.58
C MET A 1 45.45 -19.27 16.06
N ALA A 2 44.63 -18.31 15.66
CA ALA A 2 43.18 -18.14 15.79
C ALA A 2 42.65 -17.42 14.52
N GLU A 3 41.43 -17.76 14.14
CA GLU A 3 40.63 -17.02 13.15
C GLU A 3 40.23 -15.67 13.75
N GLU A 4 40.69 -14.56 13.17
CA GLU A 4 40.04 -13.26 13.36
C GLU A 4 39.04 -13.04 12.24
N THR A 5 37.80 -13.46 12.51
CA THR A 5 36.64 -13.10 11.73
C THR A 5 36.36 -11.61 11.89
N SER A 6 36.89 -10.81 10.96
CA SER A 6 36.54 -9.38 10.84
C SER A 6 35.09 -9.24 10.35
N THR A 7 34.13 -9.34 11.26
CA THR A 7 32.74 -8.99 11.01
C THR A 7 32.62 -7.47 10.92
N LYS A 8 32.77 -6.91 9.72
CA LYS A 8 32.36 -5.52 9.44
C LYS A 8 30.89 -5.34 9.84
N PRO A 9 30.52 -4.23 10.49
CA PRO A 9 29.14 -3.95 10.84
C PRO A 9 28.31 -3.87 9.54
N LYS A 10 27.21 -4.63 9.46
CA LYS A 10 26.24 -4.57 8.36
C LYS A 10 25.58 -3.19 8.36
N GLY A 11 26.24 -2.25 7.68
CA GLY A 11 25.94 -0.84 7.71
C GLY A 11 24.60 -0.51 7.05
N LYS A 12 23.86 0.37 7.72
CA LYS A 12 22.71 1.10 7.19
C LYS A 12 23.09 1.74 5.84
N GLY A 13 22.71 1.11 4.72
CA GLY A 13 22.98 1.66 3.40
C GLY A 13 23.48 0.70 2.31
N SER A 14 23.47 -0.62 2.52
CA SER A 14 23.73 -1.54 1.40
C SER A 14 22.55 -1.61 0.41
N PRO A 15 22.78 -1.88 -0.89
CA PRO A 15 21.69 -2.09 -1.85
C PRO A 15 20.68 -3.14 -1.36
N GLU A 16 21.16 -4.20 -0.72
CA GLU A 16 20.33 -5.28 -0.17
C GLU A 16 19.40 -4.79 0.93
N SER A 17 19.83 -3.81 1.74
CA SER A 17 18.99 -3.23 2.80
C SER A 17 17.80 -2.46 2.22
N TYR A 18 18.04 -1.66 1.17
CA TYR A 18 16.99 -0.93 0.46
C TYR A 18 16.05 -1.88 -0.29
N ILE A 19 16.58 -2.93 -0.93
CA ILE A 19 15.76 -3.97 -1.60
C ILE A 19 14.89 -4.70 -0.58
N LYS A 20 15.45 -5.11 0.56
CA LYS A 20 14.69 -5.78 1.63
C LYS A 20 13.59 -4.88 2.17
N LEU A 21 13.89 -3.62 2.44
CA LEU A 21 12.90 -2.65 2.91
C LEU A 21 11.77 -2.50 1.88
N ALA A 22 12.10 -2.29 0.61
CA ALA A 22 11.11 -2.20 -0.45
C ALA A 22 10.22 -3.45 -0.50
N LYS A 23 10.80 -4.65 -0.48
CA LYS A 23 10.03 -5.92 -0.51
C LYS A 23 9.13 -6.11 0.71
N ILE A 24 9.60 -5.76 1.91
CA ILE A 24 8.80 -5.83 3.13
C ILE A 24 7.63 -4.86 3.04
N SER A 25 7.90 -3.60 2.65
CA SER A 25 6.86 -2.59 2.45
C SER A 25 5.84 -2.98 1.38
N LEU A 26 6.27 -3.64 0.29
CA LEU A 26 5.35 -4.21 -0.70
C LEU A 26 4.46 -5.32 -0.11
N GLY A 27 5.02 -6.19 0.73
CA GLY A 27 4.25 -7.20 1.46
C GLY A 27 3.20 -6.59 2.40
N LEU A 28 3.50 -5.41 2.96
CA LEU A 28 2.60 -4.63 3.82
C LEU A 28 1.66 -3.69 3.02
N GLN A 29 1.71 -3.70 1.68
CA GLN A 29 0.95 -2.80 0.79
C GLN A 29 1.25 -1.30 1.00
N GLU A 30 2.40 -0.96 1.58
CA GLU A 30 2.87 0.41 1.78
C GLU A 30 3.66 0.89 0.55
N PHE A 31 2.95 1.12 -0.57
CA PHE A 31 3.59 1.44 -1.85
C PHE A 31 4.44 2.71 -1.81
N GLN A 32 4.06 3.70 -0.99
CA GLN A 32 4.80 4.94 -0.83
C GLN A 32 6.16 4.71 -0.17
N ILE A 33 6.21 3.87 0.87
CA ILE A 33 7.45 3.54 1.57
C ILE A 33 8.33 2.67 0.68
N ALA A 34 7.74 1.72 -0.05
CA ALA A 34 8.47 0.92 -1.04
C ALA A 34 9.08 1.79 -2.14
N ALA A 35 8.34 2.76 -2.67
CA ALA A 35 8.82 3.70 -3.68
C ALA A 35 9.97 4.56 -3.13
N ALA A 36 9.80 5.17 -1.95
CA ALA A 36 10.83 5.97 -1.30
C ALA A 36 12.11 5.17 -0.99
N ALA A 37 11.97 3.89 -0.59
CA ALA A 37 13.11 3.00 -0.37
C ALA A 37 13.86 2.72 -1.67
N CYS A 38 13.13 2.47 -2.77
CA CYS A 38 13.72 2.28 -4.09
C CYS A 38 14.43 3.54 -4.59
N GLU A 39 13.83 4.72 -4.43
CA GLU A 39 14.43 6.00 -4.82
C GLU A 39 15.71 6.30 -4.04
N LYS A 40 15.67 6.17 -2.71
CA LYS A 40 16.87 6.33 -1.86
C LYS A 40 17.96 5.33 -2.21
N GLY A 41 17.59 4.10 -2.53
CA GLY A 41 18.53 3.07 -2.97
C GLY A 41 19.15 3.40 -4.33
N LEU A 42 18.34 3.77 -5.31
CA LEU A 42 18.78 4.10 -6.67
C LEU A 42 19.57 5.41 -6.73
N ALA A 43 19.31 6.38 -5.85
CA ALA A 43 20.12 7.58 -5.73
C ALA A 43 21.59 7.25 -5.35
N LYS A 44 21.79 6.20 -4.54
CA LYS A 44 23.13 5.73 -4.14
C LYS A 44 23.71 4.68 -5.08
N PHE A 45 22.85 3.85 -5.67
CA PHE A 45 23.23 2.70 -6.49
C PHE A 45 22.36 2.65 -7.76
N PRO A 46 22.57 3.58 -8.71
CA PRO A 46 21.66 3.80 -9.85
C PRO A 46 21.60 2.64 -10.84
N GLN A 47 22.61 1.77 -10.85
CA GLN A 47 22.73 0.63 -11.76
C GLN A 47 22.55 -0.72 -11.04
N ASN A 48 21.98 -0.73 -9.84
CA ASN A 48 21.76 -2.00 -9.15
C ASN A 48 20.51 -2.71 -9.75
N PRO A 49 20.65 -3.90 -10.35
CA PRO A 49 19.54 -4.57 -11.01
C PRO A 49 18.45 -4.99 -10.01
N GLY A 50 18.80 -5.31 -8.77
CA GLY A 50 17.83 -5.68 -7.73
C GLY A 50 16.94 -4.50 -7.32
N LEU A 51 17.52 -3.30 -7.21
CA LEU A 51 16.76 -2.08 -6.91
C LEU A 51 15.87 -1.65 -8.09
N LEU A 52 16.36 -1.78 -9.33
CA LEU A 52 15.56 -1.52 -10.53
C LEU A 52 14.37 -2.49 -10.63
N VAL A 53 14.56 -3.77 -10.32
CA VAL A 53 13.47 -4.75 -10.24
C VAL A 53 12.49 -4.41 -9.12
N ALA A 54 12.97 -4.07 -7.92
CA ALA A 54 12.09 -3.70 -6.81
C ALA A 54 11.25 -2.43 -7.12
N ARG A 55 11.84 -1.45 -7.81
CA ARG A 55 11.11 -0.28 -8.30
C ARG A 55 10.04 -0.68 -9.32
N GLY A 56 10.38 -1.53 -10.28
CA GLY A 56 9.42 -2.03 -11.27
C GLY A 56 8.25 -2.78 -10.61
N GLU A 57 8.52 -3.67 -9.66
CA GLU A 57 7.50 -4.38 -8.86
C GLU A 57 6.58 -3.39 -8.12
N THR A 58 7.18 -2.38 -7.48
CA THR A 58 6.44 -1.34 -6.76
C THR A 58 5.48 -0.59 -7.69
N LEU A 59 5.93 -0.24 -8.89
CA LEU A 59 5.13 0.48 -9.88
C LEU A 59 4.02 -0.40 -10.47
N VAL A 60 4.26 -1.69 -10.71
CA VAL A 60 3.21 -2.63 -11.12
C VAL A 60 2.12 -2.74 -10.06
N LEU A 61 2.51 -2.82 -8.79
CA LEU A 61 1.55 -2.84 -7.70
C LEU A 61 0.79 -1.50 -7.62
N ALA A 62 1.48 -0.37 -7.64
CA ALA A 62 0.84 0.95 -7.67
C ALA A 62 -0.14 1.12 -8.84
N TYR A 63 0.17 0.55 -10.01
CA TYR A 63 -0.76 0.46 -11.14
C TYR A 63 -2.02 -0.36 -10.79
N ASN A 64 -1.88 -1.51 -10.15
CA ASN A 64 -3.02 -2.36 -9.83
C ASN A 64 -4.06 -1.66 -8.94
N PHE A 65 -3.61 -0.77 -8.06
CA PHE A 65 -4.48 0.02 -7.18
C PHE A 65 -4.97 1.33 -7.80
N GLY A 66 -4.10 2.09 -8.47
CA GLY A 66 -4.44 3.43 -8.98
C GLY A 66 -4.76 3.50 -10.47
N LYS A 67 -4.58 2.41 -11.22
CA LYS A 67 -4.79 2.27 -12.67
C LYS A 67 -4.15 3.37 -13.56
N LYS A 68 -3.14 4.09 -13.04
CA LYS A 68 -2.41 5.11 -13.79
C LYS A 68 -1.44 4.48 -14.79
N ALA A 69 -1.73 4.62 -16.09
CA ALA A 69 -0.93 4.02 -17.17
C ALA A 69 0.57 4.39 -17.15
N GLU A 70 0.91 5.56 -16.59
CA GLU A 70 2.29 6.01 -16.37
C GLU A 70 3.11 5.00 -15.55
N HIS A 71 2.53 4.41 -14.51
CA HIS A 71 3.22 3.44 -13.67
C HIS A 71 3.67 2.20 -14.47
N LEU A 72 2.88 1.73 -15.44
CA LEU A 72 3.29 0.61 -16.28
C LEU A 72 4.44 0.98 -17.21
N LYS A 73 4.46 2.20 -17.75
CA LYS A 73 5.56 2.69 -18.58
C LYS A 73 6.86 2.75 -17.77
N SER A 74 6.83 3.40 -16.60
CA SER A 74 7.99 3.49 -15.72
C SER A 74 8.43 2.12 -15.16
N ALA A 75 7.48 1.19 -14.94
CA ALA A 75 7.82 -0.18 -14.56
C ALA A 75 8.57 -0.91 -15.66
N LEU A 76 8.08 -0.82 -16.92
CA LEU A 76 8.75 -1.37 -18.08
C LEU A 76 10.17 -0.78 -18.24
N GLU A 77 10.33 0.53 -18.13
CA GLU A 77 11.65 1.18 -18.18
C GLU A 77 12.61 0.63 -17.12
N SER A 78 12.12 0.47 -15.88
CA SER A 78 12.91 -0.07 -14.77
C SER A 78 13.32 -1.53 -15.05
N PHE A 79 12.40 -2.35 -15.57
CA PHE A 79 12.69 -3.74 -15.91
C PHE A 79 13.63 -3.87 -17.12
N GLU A 80 13.44 -3.08 -18.17
CA GLU A 80 14.35 -3.10 -19.33
C GLU A 80 15.76 -2.68 -18.91
N TYR A 81 15.89 -1.69 -18.02
CA TYR A 81 17.19 -1.31 -17.53
C TYR A 81 17.82 -2.41 -16.66
N ALA A 82 17.04 -3.04 -15.78
CA ALA A 82 17.49 -4.19 -15.02
C ALA A 82 17.94 -5.35 -15.92
N LEU A 83 17.23 -5.60 -17.03
CA LEU A 83 17.54 -6.66 -18.00
C LEU A 83 18.76 -6.34 -18.87
N LYS A 84 19.07 -5.06 -19.12
CA LYS A 84 20.36 -4.68 -19.75
C LYS A 84 21.55 -5.04 -18.88
N ILE A 85 21.40 -4.94 -17.56
CA ILE A 85 22.47 -5.20 -16.58
C ILE A 85 22.53 -6.69 -16.23
N ASN A 86 21.37 -7.33 -16.04
CA ASN A 86 21.23 -8.75 -15.80
C ASN A 86 20.18 -9.36 -16.76
N PRO A 87 20.62 -9.84 -17.95
CA PRO A 87 19.73 -10.40 -18.97
C PRO A 87 18.95 -11.65 -18.54
N HIS A 88 19.41 -12.33 -17.48
CA HIS A 88 18.81 -13.57 -16.98
C HIS A 88 17.88 -13.36 -15.78
N ASN A 89 17.56 -12.11 -15.44
CA ASN A 89 16.66 -11.83 -14.32
C ASN A 89 15.23 -12.35 -14.61
N TYR A 90 14.89 -13.45 -13.94
CA TYR A 90 13.59 -14.12 -14.09
C TYR A 90 12.43 -13.16 -13.80
N THR A 91 12.47 -12.45 -12.68
CA THR A 91 11.35 -11.61 -12.24
C THR A 91 11.08 -10.46 -13.20
N ALA A 92 12.14 -9.79 -13.68
CA ALA A 92 12.01 -8.74 -14.68
C ALA A 92 11.41 -9.29 -15.99
N LYS A 93 11.89 -10.43 -16.51
CA LYS A 93 11.30 -11.06 -17.72
C LYS A 93 9.82 -11.39 -17.52
N PHE A 94 9.50 -12.00 -16.38
CA PHE A 94 8.16 -12.47 -16.07
C PHE A 94 7.16 -11.32 -15.96
N LEU A 95 7.47 -10.29 -15.15
CA LEU A 95 6.60 -9.14 -14.95
C LEU A 95 6.46 -8.30 -16.23
N THR A 96 7.54 -8.12 -16.99
CA THR A 96 7.48 -7.46 -18.31
C THR A 96 6.54 -8.20 -19.27
N GLY A 97 6.60 -9.54 -19.28
CA GLY A 97 5.68 -10.38 -20.06
C GLY A 97 4.21 -10.20 -19.65
N GLN A 98 3.93 -10.16 -18.34
CA GLN A 98 2.58 -9.91 -17.82
C GLN A 98 2.06 -8.52 -18.19
N ILE A 99 2.90 -7.49 -18.09
CA ILE A 99 2.53 -6.12 -18.52
C ILE A 99 2.20 -6.12 -20.01
N TYR A 100 2.97 -6.83 -20.84
CA TYR A 100 2.67 -6.93 -22.27
C TYR A 100 1.36 -7.67 -22.57
N ILE A 101 1.01 -8.72 -21.82
CA ILE A 101 -0.33 -9.34 -21.90
C ILE A 101 -1.40 -8.29 -21.61
N GLN A 102 -1.23 -7.52 -20.53
CA GLN A 102 -2.20 -6.51 -20.11
C GLN A 102 -2.36 -5.39 -21.14
N LEU A 103 -1.27 -5.02 -21.82
CA LEU A 103 -1.25 -4.07 -22.93
C LEU A 103 -1.68 -4.69 -24.27
N LYS A 104 -2.13 -5.96 -24.28
CA LYS A 104 -2.51 -6.73 -25.48
C LYS A 104 -1.37 -6.88 -26.50
N LYS A 105 -0.11 -6.69 -26.09
CA LYS A 105 1.10 -6.86 -26.89
C LYS A 105 1.61 -8.30 -26.79
N TYR A 106 0.77 -9.23 -27.20
CA TYR A 106 1.00 -10.66 -27.03
C TYR A 106 2.29 -11.18 -27.68
N ASP A 107 2.72 -10.61 -28.81
CA ASP A 107 3.96 -11.02 -29.48
C ASP A 107 5.20 -10.69 -28.64
N LEU A 108 5.18 -9.54 -27.94
CA LEU A 108 6.25 -9.16 -27.02
C LEU A 108 6.18 -9.98 -25.73
N ALA A 109 4.98 -10.28 -25.24
CA ALA A 109 4.79 -11.16 -24.08
C ALA A 109 5.35 -12.56 -24.36
N ALA A 110 5.03 -13.14 -25.52
CA ALA A 110 5.52 -14.46 -25.93
C ALA A 110 7.06 -14.50 -25.97
N LYS A 111 7.72 -13.47 -26.51
CA LYS A 111 9.19 -13.36 -26.49
C LYS A 111 9.76 -13.32 -25.07
N ARG A 112 9.10 -12.60 -24.15
CA ARG A 112 9.55 -12.54 -22.75
C ARG A 112 9.42 -13.91 -22.07
N PHE A 113 8.30 -14.59 -22.22
CA PHE A 113 8.11 -15.93 -21.62
C PHE A 113 8.97 -17.01 -22.29
N SER A 114 9.17 -16.98 -23.61
CA SER A 114 10.08 -17.92 -24.29
C SER A 114 11.51 -17.78 -23.76
N SER A 115 11.97 -16.54 -23.53
CA SER A 115 13.30 -16.28 -22.96
C SER A 115 13.46 -16.71 -21.50
N ILE A 116 12.37 -17.02 -20.79
CA ILE A 116 12.40 -17.67 -19.47
C ILE A 116 12.56 -19.17 -19.67
N LEU A 117 11.84 -19.76 -20.61
CA LEU A 117 11.92 -21.21 -20.92
C LEU A 117 13.25 -21.63 -21.54
N GLU A 118 13.97 -20.71 -22.16
CA GLU A 118 15.38 -20.91 -22.57
C GLU A 118 16.32 -21.08 -21.36
N ILE A 119 15.99 -20.48 -20.21
CA ILE A 119 16.78 -20.57 -18.97
C ILE A 119 16.30 -21.74 -18.13
N ASP A 120 14.99 -21.84 -17.93
CA ASP A 120 14.33 -22.93 -17.21
C ASP A 120 13.23 -23.54 -18.10
N PRO A 121 13.55 -24.61 -18.84
CA PRO A 121 12.58 -25.31 -19.67
C PRO A 121 11.41 -25.93 -18.90
N ASN A 122 11.46 -25.99 -17.57
CA ASN A 122 10.43 -26.58 -16.72
C ASN A 122 9.56 -25.54 -16.01
N ASP A 123 9.73 -24.24 -16.24
CA ASP A 123 8.88 -23.24 -15.60
C ASP A 123 7.43 -23.33 -16.12
N ILE A 124 6.57 -23.92 -15.29
CA ILE A 124 5.15 -24.17 -15.58
C ILE A 124 4.40 -22.85 -15.80
N ARG A 125 4.75 -21.80 -15.06
CA ARG A 125 4.06 -20.49 -15.14
C ARG A 125 4.40 -19.82 -16.45
N ALA A 126 5.67 -19.81 -16.85
CA ALA A 126 6.10 -19.26 -18.12
C ALA A 126 5.51 -20.04 -19.30
N LYS A 127 5.42 -21.38 -19.23
CA LYS A 127 4.71 -22.19 -20.23
C LYS A 127 3.24 -21.79 -20.37
N SER A 128 2.51 -21.73 -19.25
CA SER A 128 1.08 -21.36 -19.26
C SER A 128 0.85 -19.94 -19.78
N LEU A 129 1.71 -18.98 -19.42
CA LEU A 129 1.60 -17.61 -19.90
C LEU A 129 2.03 -17.44 -21.37
N LEU A 130 3.00 -18.24 -21.83
CA LEU A 130 3.37 -18.31 -23.24
C LEU A 130 2.22 -18.85 -24.08
N GLU A 131 1.57 -19.93 -23.64
CA GLU A 131 0.38 -20.49 -24.29
C GLU A 131 -0.75 -19.45 -24.35
N LYS A 132 -1.02 -18.73 -23.25
CA LYS A 132 -2.00 -17.63 -23.22
C LYS A 132 -1.63 -16.49 -24.20
N ALA A 133 -0.35 -16.15 -24.31
CA ALA A 133 0.11 -15.13 -25.25
C ALA A 133 0.01 -15.59 -26.71
N GLN A 134 0.27 -16.88 -26.99
CA GLN A 134 0.18 -17.44 -28.34
C GLN A 134 -1.27 -17.72 -28.77
N GLY A 135 -2.13 -18.10 -27.83
CA GLY A 135 -3.57 -18.36 -28.05
C GLY A 135 -4.46 -17.11 -28.10
N LYS A 136 -3.89 -15.89 -28.01
CA LYS A 136 -4.52 -14.54 -28.09
C LYS A 136 -6.05 -14.48 -27.87
N MET A 137 -6.48 -14.52 -26.60
CA MET A 137 -7.83 -14.22 -26.03
C MET A 137 -9.08 -14.51 -26.90
N ALA A 138 -9.83 -15.58 -26.59
CA ALA A 138 -11.26 -15.63 -26.94
C ALA A 138 -11.97 -14.41 -26.30
N PRO A 139 -12.72 -13.57 -27.06
CA PRO A 139 -13.27 -12.32 -26.53
C PRO A 139 -14.60 -12.55 -25.80
N PRO A 140 -14.90 -11.86 -24.68
CA PRO A 140 -16.19 -11.19 -24.56
C PRO A 140 -16.19 -10.02 -25.56
N LYS A 141 -17.20 -9.98 -26.41
CA LYS A 141 -17.36 -8.99 -27.48
C LYS A 141 -17.31 -7.55 -26.94
N GLU A 142 -16.22 -6.83 -27.19
CA GLU A 142 -16.25 -5.36 -27.29
C GLU A 142 -15.33 -4.88 -28.42
N LYS A 143 -15.86 -3.96 -29.23
CA LYS A 143 -15.33 -3.55 -30.55
C LYS A 143 -14.01 -2.77 -30.44
N PRO A 144 -13.10 -2.90 -31.42
CA PRO A 144 -11.79 -2.26 -31.40
C PRO A 144 -11.84 -0.81 -31.90
N LYS A 145 -11.07 0.08 -31.26
CA LYS A 145 -10.49 1.26 -31.90
C LYS A 145 -8.95 1.11 -31.86
N ALA A 146 -8.36 0.87 -33.03
CA ALA A 146 -6.94 1.13 -33.31
C ALA A 146 -6.84 2.55 -33.89
N ALA A 147 -5.74 3.31 -33.79
CA ALA A 147 -4.44 2.97 -34.36
C ALA A 147 -3.31 3.85 -33.74
N PRO A 148 -2.08 3.89 -34.29
CA PRO A 148 -0.93 3.13 -33.81
C PRO A 148 0.16 4.01 -33.19
N VAL A 149 1.01 3.40 -32.36
CA VAL A 149 2.23 4.03 -31.83
C VAL A 149 3.36 3.80 -32.83
N SER A 150 3.77 4.84 -33.56
CA SER A 150 5.01 4.86 -34.34
C SER A 150 6.06 5.78 -33.68
N ALA A 151 7.30 5.31 -33.68
CA ALA A 151 8.56 6.03 -33.64
C ALA A 151 8.76 7.14 -32.58
N VAL A 152 9.57 6.81 -31.58
CA VAL A 152 10.38 7.78 -30.84
C VAL A 152 11.49 8.31 -31.76
N LYS A 153 11.49 9.62 -32.07
CA LYS A 153 12.68 10.49 -32.28
C LYS A 153 12.26 11.95 -32.59
N GLU A 154 12.86 12.91 -31.86
CA GLU A 154 13.00 14.38 -32.09
C GLU A 154 11.71 15.20 -32.35
N LYS A 155 11.45 16.40 -31.80
CA LYS A 155 12.25 17.49 -31.22
C LYS A 155 11.32 18.27 -30.27
N MET A 156 11.89 18.82 -29.19
CA MET A 156 11.26 19.86 -28.36
C MET A 156 11.20 21.18 -29.14
N GLU A 157 10.06 21.86 -29.12
CA GLU A 157 9.97 23.31 -29.24
C GLU A 157 8.74 23.81 -28.45
N ASP A 158 9.02 24.81 -27.61
CA ASP A 158 8.15 25.75 -26.87
C ASP A 158 6.95 26.24 -27.74
N LYS A 159 5.74 26.60 -27.27
CA LYS A 159 5.27 27.26 -26.03
C LYS A 159 3.70 27.31 -26.03
N PRO A 160 3.02 28.01 -25.08
CA PRO A 160 1.93 27.46 -24.26
C PRO A 160 0.52 27.76 -24.77
N GLU A 161 -0.46 26.96 -24.36
CA GLU A 161 -1.85 27.42 -24.26
C GLU A 161 -2.42 27.02 -22.90
N GLU A 162 -2.83 28.05 -22.16
CA GLU A 162 -3.68 27.98 -20.99
C GLU A 162 -5.09 27.63 -21.44
N GLU A 163 -5.71 26.62 -20.84
CA GLU A 163 -7.17 26.56 -20.75
C GLU A 163 -7.55 25.96 -19.40
N GLN A 164 -8.11 26.81 -18.55
CA GLN A 164 -8.75 26.43 -17.30
C GLN A 164 -10.19 25.98 -17.56
N VAL A 165 -10.68 25.22 -16.57
CA VAL A 165 -12.09 25.00 -16.22
C VAL A 165 -12.82 23.97 -17.09
N GLN A 166 -13.21 22.82 -16.51
CA GLN A 166 -14.50 22.68 -15.81
C GLN A 166 -14.77 21.20 -15.47
N GLU A 167 -15.05 20.94 -14.20
CA GLU A 167 -15.70 19.71 -13.73
C GLU A 167 -16.99 19.45 -14.50
N LYS A 168 -17.20 18.19 -14.92
CA LYS A 168 -18.54 17.63 -15.08
C LYS A 168 -18.57 16.21 -14.55
N GLU A 169 -19.19 16.10 -13.39
CA GLU A 169 -19.89 14.91 -12.94
C GLU A 169 -20.93 14.48 -13.99
N ALA A 170 -21.03 13.17 -14.21
CA ALA A 170 -22.25 12.53 -14.68
C ALA A 170 -22.31 11.11 -14.12
N LEU A 171 -23.20 10.93 -13.14
CA LEU A 171 -23.66 9.66 -12.57
C LEU A 171 -24.47 8.83 -13.58
N ALA A 172 -24.50 7.52 -13.28
CA ALA A 172 -25.62 6.56 -13.34
C ALA A 172 -25.32 5.30 -14.21
N GLY A 173 -25.38 4.08 -13.68
CA GLY A 173 -25.86 3.70 -12.36
C GLY A 173 -25.66 2.23 -11.95
N ASP A 174 -25.93 2.05 -10.65
CA ASP A 174 -26.41 0.89 -9.88
C ASP A 174 -25.66 -0.46 -9.99
N GLN A 175 -25.19 -1.05 -8.88
CA GLN A 175 -25.98 -1.32 -7.68
C GLN A 175 -25.29 -0.90 -6.36
N LYS A 176 -26.05 -0.15 -5.56
CA LYS A 176 -25.84 0.14 -4.14
C LYS A 176 -26.15 -1.10 -3.29
N GLU A 177 -25.30 -1.38 -2.31
CA GLU A 177 -25.74 -1.64 -0.95
C GLU A 177 -24.75 -0.96 0.04
N GLY A 178 -25.26 -0.01 0.83
CA GLY A 178 -24.79 0.21 2.20
C GLY A 178 -23.70 1.24 2.53
N ILE A 179 -23.58 2.38 1.82
CA ILE A 179 -22.90 3.56 2.40
C ILE A 179 -23.92 4.70 2.41
N LEU A 180 -24.36 5.10 3.61
CA LEU A 180 -25.06 6.35 3.83
C LEU A 180 -24.10 7.47 3.46
N ASP A 181 -24.36 8.18 2.35
CA ASP A 181 -23.75 9.48 2.08
C ASP A 181 -24.18 10.43 3.20
N MET A 182 -23.29 10.62 4.18
CA MET A 182 -23.41 11.63 5.21
C MET A 182 -22.67 12.88 4.72
N SER A 183 -23.25 14.06 4.92
CA SER A 183 -22.63 15.32 4.52
C SER A 183 -21.34 15.58 5.31
N ASP A 184 -20.38 16.35 4.79
CA ASP A 184 -19.17 16.75 5.55
C ASP A 184 -19.52 17.43 6.90
N SER A 185 -20.68 18.08 6.99
CA SER A 185 -21.23 18.62 8.24
C SER A 185 -21.60 17.53 9.25
N ASP A 186 -22.04 16.37 8.81
CA ASP A 186 -22.39 15.23 9.67
C ASP A 186 -21.13 14.52 10.20
N GLU A 187 -20.07 14.38 9.39
CA GLU A 187 -18.80 13.80 9.86
C GLU A 187 -18.15 14.64 10.98
N SER A 188 -18.13 15.97 10.83
CA SER A 188 -17.57 16.86 11.86
C SER A 188 -18.36 16.79 13.16
N ALA A 189 -19.70 16.75 13.10
CA ALA A 189 -20.55 16.62 14.28
C ALA A 189 -20.35 15.26 14.99
N ASN A 190 -20.19 14.18 14.22
CA ASN A 190 -19.92 12.85 14.75
C ASN A 190 -18.54 12.78 15.45
N HIS A 191 -17.52 13.43 14.88
CA HIS A 191 -16.21 13.53 15.52
C HIS A 191 -16.26 14.33 16.83
N GLU A 192 -16.98 15.45 16.87
CA GLU A 192 -17.15 16.21 18.11
C GLU A 192 -17.89 15.40 19.19
N PHE A 193 -18.93 14.67 18.80
CA PHE A 193 -19.64 13.77 19.70
C PHE A 193 -18.70 12.71 20.32
N LEU A 194 -17.90 12.04 19.49
CA LEU A 194 -16.89 11.07 19.95
C LEU A 194 -15.88 11.69 20.93
N ILE A 195 -15.41 12.90 20.63
CA ILE A 195 -14.44 13.64 21.46
C ILE A 195 -15.04 13.98 22.82
N SER A 196 -16.32 14.37 22.88
CA SER A 196 -17.01 14.72 24.13
C SER A 196 -17.05 13.57 25.15
N ARG A 197 -17.01 12.32 24.67
CA ARG A 197 -17.10 11.10 25.47
C ARG A 197 -15.77 10.53 25.93
N LEU A 198 -14.64 11.06 25.45
CA LEU A 198 -13.29 10.57 25.82
C LEU A 198 -12.95 10.75 27.31
N GLY A 199 -13.70 11.61 28.03
CA GLY A 199 -13.49 11.88 29.45
C GLY A 199 -13.57 10.64 30.36
N ILE A 200 -14.25 9.58 29.92
CA ILE A 200 -14.34 8.31 30.67
C ILE A 200 -12.98 7.64 30.86
N PHE A 201 -12.04 7.82 29.92
CA PHE A 201 -10.71 7.22 29.96
C PHE A 201 -9.72 8.07 30.75
N GLN A 202 -9.97 9.38 30.90
CA GLN A 202 -9.07 10.27 31.62
C GLN A 202 -8.91 9.89 33.10
N LYS A 203 -9.99 9.36 33.69
CA LYS A 203 -10.09 8.94 35.09
C LYS A 203 -9.43 7.59 35.39
N LEU A 204 -8.95 6.89 34.36
CA LEU A 204 -8.30 5.59 34.53
C LEU A 204 -6.82 5.79 34.87
N GLU A 205 -6.37 5.05 35.88
CA GLU A 205 -4.96 4.94 36.22
C GLU A 205 -4.22 4.15 35.13
N GLY A 206 -2.99 4.56 34.83
CA GLY A 206 -2.15 3.94 33.80
C GLY A 206 -2.42 4.39 32.36
N ILE A 207 -3.41 5.23 32.08
CA ILE A 207 -3.59 5.83 30.74
C ILE A 207 -2.54 6.91 30.48
N LYS A 208 -1.68 6.67 29.49
CA LYS A 208 -0.63 7.59 29.03
C LYS A 208 -1.12 8.58 27.99
N SER A 209 -1.85 8.11 26.98
CA SER A 209 -2.45 8.96 25.95
C SER A 209 -3.76 8.40 25.42
N ILE A 210 -4.64 9.30 25.02
CA ILE A 210 -5.93 9.00 24.39
C ILE A 210 -5.96 9.77 23.06
N ASN A 211 -5.94 9.05 21.95
CA ASN A 211 -5.99 9.65 20.62
C ASN A 211 -7.24 9.17 19.88
N LEU A 212 -7.96 10.12 19.28
CA LEU A 212 -9.01 9.83 18.33
C LEU A 212 -8.47 10.11 16.93
N VAL A 213 -8.64 9.14 16.05
CA VAL A 213 -8.03 9.11 14.71
C VAL A 213 -9.14 8.85 13.71
N ASP A 214 -9.12 9.52 12.56
CA ASP A 214 -10.06 9.19 11.49
C ASP A 214 -9.77 7.80 10.89
N LYS A 215 -10.65 7.30 10.02
CA LYS A 215 -10.43 6.01 9.34
C LYS A 215 -9.21 6.02 8.41
N ASN A 216 -8.67 7.20 8.05
CA ASN A 216 -7.50 7.42 7.20
C ASN A 216 -6.18 7.52 8.00
N GLY A 217 -6.23 7.50 9.33
CA GLY A 217 -5.04 7.55 10.19
C GLY A 217 -4.60 8.98 10.55
N ASN A 218 -5.42 9.99 10.26
CA ASN A 218 -5.17 11.37 10.66
C ASN A 218 -5.66 11.62 12.08
N LEU A 219 -4.86 12.32 12.86
CA LEU A 219 -5.18 12.64 14.25
C LEU A 219 -6.30 13.70 14.32
N LEU A 220 -7.45 13.33 14.89
CA LEU A 220 -8.57 14.23 15.14
C LEU A 220 -8.42 14.93 16.50
N LYS A 221 -8.06 14.17 17.54
CA LYS A 221 -7.86 14.69 18.88
C LYS A 221 -6.84 13.89 19.65
N CYS A 222 -5.94 14.56 20.38
CA CYS A 222 -5.08 13.96 21.38
C CYS A 222 -5.42 14.55 22.76
N GLN A 223 -5.59 13.67 23.76
CA GLN A 223 -5.73 14.01 25.17
C GLN A 223 -4.69 13.22 25.97
N LYS A 224 -3.99 13.90 26.89
CA LYS A 224 -2.75 13.43 27.55
C LYS A 224 -1.63 13.13 26.54
N LYS A 225 -0.49 13.83 26.68
CA LYS A 225 0.68 13.60 25.82
C LYS A 225 1.55 12.53 26.47
N SER A 226 1.82 11.46 25.73
CA SER A 226 2.82 10.46 26.11
C SER A 226 4.18 10.80 25.51
N ASP A 227 5.17 9.93 25.76
CA ASP A 227 6.49 10.00 25.13
C ASP A 227 6.47 9.63 23.64
N LEU A 228 5.39 8.97 23.18
CA LEU A 228 5.23 8.58 21.79
C LEU A 228 4.70 9.75 20.97
N ASP A 229 5.21 9.91 19.75
CA ASP A 229 4.71 10.90 18.81
C ASP A 229 3.26 10.57 18.43
N PRO A 230 2.28 11.46 18.75
CA PRO A 230 0.88 11.23 18.46
C PRO A 230 0.57 11.03 16.97
N GLU A 231 1.33 11.66 16.06
CA GLU A 231 1.11 11.52 14.63
C GLU A 231 1.54 10.15 14.12
N LEU A 232 2.71 9.66 14.57
CA LEU A 232 3.16 8.30 14.24
C LEU A 232 2.24 7.24 14.85
N LEU A 233 1.80 7.44 16.09
CA LEU A 233 0.87 6.54 16.78
C LEU A 233 -0.47 6.45 16.04
N SER A 234 -0.98 7.60 15.58
CA SER A 234 -2.22 7.70 14.80
C SER A 234 -2.11 7.05 13.43
N SER A 235 -1.00 7.30 12.73
CA SER A 235 -0.72 6.69 11.43
C SER A 235 -0.62 5.16 11.52
N MET A 236 0.10 4.66 12.53
CA MET A 236 0.21 3.22 12.81
C MET A 236 -1.17 2.61 13.08
N ALA A 237 -1.95 3.22 13.98
CA ALA A 237 -3.28 2.71 14.34
C ALA A 237 -4.24 2.67 13.15
N GLY A 238 -4.26 3.74 12.34
CA GLY A 238 -5.07 3.79 11.12
C GLY A 238 -4.66 2.72 10.11
N ASN A 239 -3.37 2.47 9.94
CA ASN A 239 -2.87 1.41 9.05
C ASN A 239 -3.30 0.01 9.52
N VAL A 240 -3.17 -0.29 10.82
CA VAL A 240 -3.61 -1.57 11.41
C VAL A 240 -5.12 -1.76 11.21
N TYR A 241 -5.91 -0.73 11.54
CA TYR A 241 -7.37 -0.76 11.37
C TYR A 241 -7.76 -1.02 9.92
N ARG A 242 -7.31 -0.20 8.97
CA ARG A 242 -7.68 -0.33 7.55
C ARG A 242 -7.25 -1.64 6.93
N SER A 243 -6.05 -2.10 7.27
CA SER A 243 -5.54 -3.36 6.72
C SER A 243 -6.39 -4.54 7.20
N THR A 244 -6.85 -4.50 8.44
CA THR A 244 -7.68 -5.56 9.02
C THR A 244 -9.10 -5.52 8.49
N VAL A 245 -9.76 -4.34 8.51
CA VAL A 245 -11.14 -4.18 8.01
C VAL A 245 -11.26 -4.61 6.55
N ARG A 246 -10.35 -4.16 5.67
CA ARG A 246 -10.37 -4.58 4.25
C ARG A 246 -10.29 -6.08 4.03
N VAL A 247 -9.62 -6.79 4.94
CA VAL A 247 -9.47 -8.24 4.85
C VAL A 247 -10.74 -8.91 5.37
N VAL A 248 -11.25 -8.45 6.52
CA VAL A 248 -12.49 -8.95 7.14
C VAL A 248 -13.70 -8.76 6.21
N ASP A 249 -13.82 -7.59 5.56
CA ASP A 249 -14.88 -7.30 4.58
C ASP A 249 -14.91 -8.32 3.44
N ARG A 250 -13.73 -8.76 2.95
CA ARG A 250 -13.65 -9.74 1.86
C ARG A 250 -14.12 -11.14 2.27
N PHE A 251 -13.97 -11.49 3.53
CA PHE A 251 -14.46 -12.76 4.05
C PHE A 251 -15.98 -12.75 4.28
N HIS A 252 -16.63 -11.57 4.26
CA HIS A 252 -18.05 -11.40 4.57
C HIS A 252 -18.43 -12.05 5.92
N SER A 253 -17.49 -12.12 6.88
CA SER A 253 -17.62 -12.98 8.06
C SER A 253 -17.06 -12.39 9.35
N GLY A 254 -17.39 -11.13 9.65
CA GLY A 254 -17.10 -10.51 10.96
C GLY A 254 -16.80 -9.02 10.85
N ASP A 255 -16.36 -8.44 11.96
CA ASP A 255 -15.95 -7.04 12.08
C ASP A 255 -14.66 -6.93 12.91
N PHE A 256 -13.85 -5.90 12.63
CA PHE A 256 -12.74 -5.56 13.51
C PHE A 256 -13.27 -4.77 14.70
N VAL A 257 -13.23 -5.36 15.91
CA VAL A 257 -13.71 -4.72 17.14
C VAL A 257 -12.59 -3.94 17.83
N TYR A 258 -11.50 -4.61 18.18
CA TYR A 258 -10.28 -3.96 18.66
C TYR A 258 -9.05 -4.85 18.46
N GLY A 259 -7.87 -4.24 18.55
CA GLY A 259 -6.57 -4.92 18.54
C GLY A 259 -5.62 -4.32 19.56
N MET A 260 -4.60 -5.08 19.96
CA MET A 260 -3.59 -4.65 20.93
C MET A 260 -2.18 -4.79 20.35
N VAL A 261 -1.36 -3.76 20.52
CA VAL A 261 0.06 -3.75 20.16
C VAL A 261 0.89 -3.64 21.44
N MET A 262 1.80 -4.60 21.62
CA MET A 262 2.69 -4.66 22.77
C MET A 262 3.97 -3.86 22.49
N CYS A 263 4.24 -2.83 23.29
CA CYS A 263 5.49 -2.08 23.28
C CYS A 263 6.35 -2.43 24.50
N GLN A 264 7.63 -2.04 24.50
CA GLN A 264 8.56 -2.38 25.59
C GLN A 264 8.11 -1.88 26.98
N LYS A 265 7.33 -0.80 27.05
CA LYS A 265 6.88 -0.17 28.31
C LYS A 265 5.42 0.31 28.29
N SER A 266 4.63 -0.12 27.30
CA SER A 266 3.23 0.27 27.17
C SER A 266 2.47 -0.72 26.29
N TYR A 267 1.14 -0.66 26.39
CA TYR A 267 0.23 -1.33 25.49
C TYR A 267 -0.59 -0.28 24.74
N ILE A 268 -0.75 -0.51 23.43
CA ILE A 268 -1.55 0.34 22.56
C ILE A 268 -2.79 -0.44 22.15
N TYR A 269 -3.95 0.07 22.53
CA TYR A 269 -5.25 -0.45 22.10
C TYR A 269 -5.73 0.35 20.91
N ILE A 270 -6.17 -0.36 19.87
CA ILE A 270 -6.75 0.21 18.66
C ILE A 270 -8.18 -0.31 18.61
N VAL A 271 -9.14 0.56 18.88
CA VAL A 271 -10.55 0.21 19.00
C VAL A 271 -11.30 0.83 17.83
N ALA A 272 -12.06 0.01 17.10
CA ALA A 272 -12.95 0.51 16.08
C ALA A 272 -14.14 1.22 16.75
N ALA A 273 -14.33 2.48 16.43
CA ALA A 273 -15.58 3.20 16.70
C ALA A 273 -16.32 3.42 15.38
N ARG A 274 -17.63 3.68 15.45
CA ARG A 274 -18.49 3.78 14.27
C ARG A 274 -17.97 4.75 13.19
N TRP A 275 -17.53 5.94 13.61
CA TRP A 275 -17.04 6.99 12.72
C TRP A 275 -15.53 7.21 12.75
N ALA A 276 -14.82 6.61 13.72
CA ALA A 276 -13.39 6.88 13.94
C ALA A 276 -12.67 5.66 14.55
N VAL A 277 -11.39 5.81 14.83
CA VAL A 277 -10.58 4.82 15.55
C VAL A 277 -10.09 5.44 16.85
N LEU A 278 -10.39 4.79 17.97
CA LEU A 278 -9.92 5.17 19.29
C LEU A 278 -8.60 4.45 19.58
N VAL A 279 -7.59 5.21 19.97
CA VAL A 279 -6.25 4.71 20.29
C VAL A 279 -5.91 5.06 21.72
N LEU A 280 -5.72 4.04 22.56
CA LEU A 280 -5.38 4.20 23.98
C LEU A 280 -3.99 3.65 24.23
N GLU A 281 -3.08 4.49 24.72
CA GLU A 281 -1.80 4.03 25.25
C GLU A 281 -1.89 3.88 26.76
N THR A 282 -1.51 2.71 27.24
CA THR A 282 -1.54 2.36 28.67
C THR A 282 -0.16 1.91 29.15
N SER A 283 0.13 2.13 30.42
CA SER A 283 1.29 1.52 31.08
C SER A 283 1.06 0.03 31.32
N THR A 284 2.14 -0.72 31.55
CA THR A 284 2.10 -2.18 31.68
C THR A 284 1.40 -2.67 32.95
N ASP A 285 1.21 -1.79 33.93
CA ASP A 285 0.53 -1.99 35.21
C ASP A 285 -0.95 -1.59 35.18
N ALA A 286 -1.44 -1.05 34.06
CA ALA A 286 -2.85 -0.68 33.92
C ALA A 286 -3.78 -1.90 34.02
N SER A 287 -4.93 -1.75 34.69
CA SER A 287 -5.92 -2.82 34.78
C SER A 287 -6.65 -3.01 33.44
N LEU A 288 -6.33 -4.11 32.76
CA LEU A 288 -6.95 -4.48 31.49
C LEU A 288 -8.47 -4.63 31.58
N GLU A 289 -8.95 -5.28 32.63
CA GLU A 289 -10.38 -5.57 32.82
C GLU A 289 -11.20 -4.28 32.95
N ILE A 290 -10.69 -3.30 33.70
CA ILE A 290 -11.34 -2.00 33.85
C ILE A 290 -11.33 -1.24 32.52
N LEU A 291 -10.22 -1.29 31.79
CA LEU A 291 -10.07 -0.65 30.49
C LEU A 291 -11.07 -1.22 29.48
N GLU A 292 -11.15 -2.54 29.35
CA GLU A 292 -12.08 -3.21 28.44
C GLU A 292 -13.52 -2.87 28.79
N LYS A 293 -13.89 -2.89 30.07
CA LYS A 293 -15.25 -2.47 30.50
C LYS A 293 -15.57 -1.04 30.08
N LYS A 294 -14.59 -0.13 30.14
CA LYS A 294 -14.76 1.26 29.71
C LYS A 294 -14.81 1.41 28.19
N ILE A 295 -14.07 0.59 27.44
CA ILE A 295 -14.18 0.54 25.98
C ILE A 295 -15.59 0.07 25.58
N HIS A 296 -16.11 -0.99 26.19
CA HIS A 296 -17.48 -1.44 25.90
C HIS A 296 -18.53 -0.39 26.26
N GLN A 297 -18.36 0.29 27.41
CA GLN A 297 -19.23 1.40 27.78
C GLN A 297 -19.18 2.53 26.74
N TYR A 298 -17.98 2.90 26.27
CA TYR A 298 -17.79 3.90 25.24
C TYR A 298 -18.52 3.53 23.95
N LEU A 299 -18.29 2.32 23.44
CA LEU A 299 -18.87 1.85 22.19
C LEU A 299 -20.40 1.74 22.28
N GLY A 300 -20.92 1.24 23.41
CA GLY A 300 -22.36 1.15 23.62
C GLY A 300 -23.07 2.51 23.65
N GLU A 301 -22.39 3.59 24.05
CA GLU A 301 -22.93 4.96 23.97
C GLU A 301 -22.97 5.50 22.52
N LEU A 302 -22.27 4.86 21.57
CA LEU A 302 -22.19 5.26 20.16
C LEU A 302 -23.09 4.47 19.22
N ASP A 303 -23.60 3.32 19.69
CA ASP A 303 -24.54 2.47 18.97
C ASP A 303 -26.02 2.88 19.21
N LEU A 304 -26.26 3.82 20.14
CA LEU A 304 -27.55 4.48 20.41
C LEU A 304 -27.83 5.63 19.43
#